data_AF-A0A7X3KBL3-F1
#
_entry.id   AF-A0A7X3KBL3-F1
#
_cell.length_a   1.000
_cell.length_b   1.000
_cell.length_c   1.000
_cell.angle_alpha   90.00
_cell.angle_beta   90.00
_cell.angle_gamma   90.00
#
_symmetry.space_group_name_H-M   'P 1'
#
loop_
_entity.id
_entity.type
_entity.pdbx_description
1 polymer ?
#
loop_
_entity_poly.entity_id
_entity_poly.type
_entity_poly.pdbx_seq_one_letter_code
_entity_poly.pdbx_strand_id
1 'polypeptide(L)'
;MDIENILTNKHFVLKLNKKWIAINDPRPVFEKTFRTKRFGKLQGTGIYVTLEPVKAECEKLIVARGLTLRHMRSTTGEGRLYPGFDTAGMSQATLEHMVDTLCSVVDRHL
;
A
#
# COMPACT_ATOMS: atom_id res chain seq x y z
N MET A 1 -4.06 16.75 -4.63
CA MET A 1 -4.64 15.87 -3.59
C MET A 1 -3.57 14.86 -3.25
N ASP A 2 -3.12 14.84 -2.00
CA ASP A 2 -1.80 14.29 -1.72
C ASP A 2 -1.87 13.06 -0.80
N ILE A 3 -2.00 11.89 -1.41
CA ILE A 3 -1.90 10.60 -0.73
C ILE A 3 -0.60 10.49 0.10
N GLU A 4 0.46 11.21 -0.29
CA GLU A 4 1.72 11.26 0.45
C GLU A 4 1.53 11.91 1.83
N ASN A 5 0.72 12.98 1.93
CA ASN A 5 0.37 13.60 3.20
C ASN A 5 -0.43 12.65 4.10
N ILE A 6 -1.40 11.92 3.53
CA ILE A 6 -2.17 10.92 4.29
C ILE A 6 -1.23 9.84 4.86
N LEU A 7 -0.33 9.31 4.04
CA LEU A 7 0.63 8.28 4.45
C LEU A 7 1.62 8.81 5.49
N THR A 8 2.11 10.03 5.32
CA THR A 8 3.02 10.68 6.28
C THR A 8 2.33 10.94 7.63
N ASN A 9 1.06 11.35 7.61
CA ASN A 9 0.24 11.50 8.83
C ASN A 9 0.00 10.16 9.54
N LYS A 10 0.06 9.04 8.81
CA LYS A 10 0.05 7.67 9.36
C LYS A 10 1.45 7.16 9.70
N HIS A 11 2.43 8.05 9.79
CA HIS A 11 3.82 7.78 10.17
C HIS A 11 4.60 6.89 9.20
N PHE A 12 4.13 6.71 7.95
CA PHE A 12 4.95 6.06 6.94
C PHE A 12 6.12 6.94 6.50
N VAL A 13 7.25 6.30 6.22
CA VAL A 13 8.43 6.96 5.65
C VAL A 13 8.40 6.77 4.14
N LEU A 14 8.22 7.87 3.42
CA LEU A 14 8.17 7.90 1.96
C LEU A 14 9.58 8.09 1.38
N LYS A 15 10.01 7.18 0.51
CA LYS A 15 11.33 7.25 -0.15
C LYS A 15 11.19 7.24 -1.67
N LEU A 16 11.57 8.33 -2.31
CA LEU A 16 11.57 8.44 -3.77
C LEU A 16 12.60 7.49 -4.41
N ASN A 17 12.17 6.74 -5.42
CA ASN A 17 12.97 5.80 -6.19
C ASN A 17 12.78 6.06 -7.69
N LYS A 18 13.46 7.08 -8.23
CA LYS A 18 13.44 7.52 -9.64
C LYS A 18 12.04 7.81 -10.22
N LYS A 19 11.18 6.79 -10.38
CA LYS A 19 9.85 6.85 -11.01
C LYS A 19 8.68 6.44 -10.09
N TRP A 20 8.97 6.05 -8.85
CA TRP A 20 7.96 5.60 -7.88
C TRP A 20 8.43 5.92 -6.46
N ILE A 21 7.52 5.90 -5.49
CA ILE A 21 7.82 6.18 -4.08
C ILE A 21 7.61 4.90 -3.28
N ALA A 22 8.61 4.50 -2.50
CA ALA A 22 8.46 3.41 -1.53
C ALA A 22 7.72 3.92 -0.30
N ILE A 23 6.72 3.17 0.13
CA ILE A 23 6.00 3.41 1.38
C ILE A 23 6.61 2.45 2.39
N ASN A 24 7.36 2.98 3.36
CA ASN A 24 8.01 2.17 4.37
C ASN A 24 7.36 2.35 5.74
N ASP A 25 7.12 1.25 6.42
CA ASP A 25 6.71 1.24 7.82
C ASP A 25 7.97 1.30 8.70
N PRO A 26 8.12 2.34 9.55
CA PRO A 26 9.33 2.49 10.36
C PRO A 26 9.36 1.57 11.60
N ARG A 27 8.24 0.90 11.94
CA ARG A 27 8.14 0.11 13.17
C ARG A 27 9.06 -1.12 13.11
N PRO A 28 9.97 -1.34 14.08
CA PRO A 28 10.87 -2.50 14.07
C PRO A 28 10.14 -3.86 14.02
N VAL A 29 8.96 -3.96 14.63
CA VAL A 29 8.12 -5.17 14.59
C VAL A 29 7.68 -5.50 13.17
N PHE A 30 7.40 -4.49 12.34
CA PHE A 30 7.01 -4.68 10.95
C PHE A 30 8.12 -5.37 10.14
N GLU A 31 9.36 -4.87 10.27
CA GLU A 31 10.51 -5.46 9.57
C GLU A 31 10.78 -6.88 10.03
N LYS A 32 10.61 -7.16 11.33
CA LYS A 32 10.78 -8.50 11.90
C LYS A 32 9.76 -9.49 11.32
N THR A 33 8.50 -9.08 11.24
CA THR A 33 7.38 -9.92 10.75
C THR A 33 7.46 -10.13 9.24
N PHE A 34 7.58 -9.06 8.46
CA PHE A 34 7.48 -9.13 6.99
C PHE A 34 8.83 -9.29 6.28
N ARG A 35 9.95 -9.27 7.00
CA ARG A 35 11.32 -9.34 6.45
C ARG A 35 11.63 -8.24 5.43
N THR A 36 10.92 -7.11 5.56
CA THR A 36 11.10 -5.91 4.74
C THR A 36 10.54 -4.71 5.49
N LYS A 37 11.05 -3.52 5.20
CA LYS A 37 10.42 -2.26 5.65
C LYS A 37 9.32 -1.79 4.71
N ARG A 38 9.22 -2.36 3.50
CA ARG A 38 8.35 -1.86 2.44
C ARG A 38 6.92 -2.39 2.59
N PHE A 39 6.03 -1.53 3.06
CA PHE A 39 4.60 -1.74 3.04
C PHE A 39 4.06 -1.80 1.60
N GLY A 40 4.47 -0.83 0.79
CA GLY A 40 3.96 -0.72 -0.57
C GLY A 40 4.72 0.28 -1.42
N LYS A 41 4.10 0.67 -2.52
CA LYS A 41 4.61 1.68 -3.44
C LYS A 41 3.50 2.58 -3.96
N LEU A 42 3.85 3.84 -4.17
CA LEU A 42 3.09 4.77 -5.03
C LEU A 42 3.74 4.82 -6.40
N GLN A 43 2.95 4.69 -7.46
CA GLN A 43 3.43 4.85 -8.83
C GLN A 43 2.30 5.37 -9.72
N GLY A 44 2.53 6.53 -10.34
CA GLY A 44 1.46 7.28 -10.98
C GLY A 44 0.39 7.62 -9.95
N THR A 45 -0.86 7.32 -10.27
CA THR A 45 -2.01 7.50 -9.36
C THR A 45 -2.33 6.23 -8.56
N GLY A 46 -1.51 5.18 -8.63
CA GLY A 46 -1.79 3.92 -7.95
C GLY A 46 -1.03 3.76 -6.65
N ILE A 47 -1.71 3.24 -5.63
CA ILE A 47 -1.07 2.65 -4.44
C ILE A 47 -1.10 1.12 -4.58
N TYR A 48 0.02 0.46 -4.30
CA TYR A 48 0.16 -0.99 -4.43
C TYR A 48 0.81 -1.59 -3.18
N VAL A 49 0.17 -2.58 -2.57
CA VAL A 49 0.67 -3.29 -1.39
C VAL A 49 1.65 -4.36 -1.83
N THR A 50 2.87 -4.36 -1.26
CA THR A 50 3.94 -5.29 -1.65
C THR A 50 4.15 -6.45 -0.68
N LEU A 51 3.28 -6.57 0.32
CA LEU A 51 3.35 -7.57 1.37
C LEU A 51 2.56 -8.82 0.96
N GLU A 52 3.27 -9.93 0.71
CA GLU A 52 2.64 -11.19 0.31
C GLU A 52 1.64 -11.74 1.35
N PRO A 53 1.91 -11.72 2.68
CA PRO A 53 1.00 -12.34 3.65
C PRO A 53 -0.39 -11.69 3.70
N VAL A 54 -0.49 -10.39 3.40
CA VAL A 54 -1.75 -9.64 3.44
C VAL A 54 -2.38 -9.44 2.06
N LYS A 55 -1.74 -9.94 1.00
CA LYS A 55 -2.14 -9.70 -0.40
C LYS A 55 -3.60 -10.04 -0.67
N ALA A 56 -4.03 -11.25 -0.30
CA ALA A 56 -5.38 -11.74 -0.57
C ALA A 56 -6.45 -10.94 0.19
N GLU A 57 -6.13 -10.47 1.39
CA GLU A 57 -7.03 -9.60 2.17
C GLU A 57 -7.14 -8.21 1.53
N CYS A 58 -6.04 -7.63 1.06
CA CYS A 58 -6.05 -6.37 0.33
C CYS A 58 -6.89 -6.46 -0.96
N GLU A 59 -6.77 -7.55 -1.72
CA GLU A 59 -7.58 -7.76 -2.93
C GLU A 59 -9.08 -7.79 -2.61
N LYS A 60 -9.47 -8.59 -1.60
CA LYS A 60 -10.86 -8.66 -1.13
C LYS A 60 -11.39 -7.30 -0.67
N LEU A 61 -10.58 -6.55 0.07
CA LEU A 61 -10.91 -5.22 0.58
C LEU A 61 -11.17 -4.23 -0.56
N ILE A 62 -10.28 -4.20 -1.56
CA ILE A 62 -10.41 -3.30 -2.72
C ILE A 62 -11.71 -3.61 -3.47
N VAL A 63 -11.98 -4.89 -3.76
CA VAL A 63 -13.20 -5.32 -4.47
C VAL A 63 -14.46 -5.04 -3.65
N ALA A 64 -14.44 -5.32 -2.34
CA ALA A 64 -15.59 -5.09 -1.46
C ALA A 64 -15.98 -3.60 -1.34
N ARG A 65 -15.05 -2.69 -1.63
CA ARG A 65 -15.28 -1.24 -1.68
C ARG A 65 -15.74 -0.73 -3.05
N GLY A 66 -15.95 -1.63 -4.01
CA GLY A 66 -16.36 -1.27 -5.38
C GLY A 66 -15.25 -0.59 -6.18
N LEU A 67 -14.00 -0.67 -5.73
CA LEU A 67 -12.86 -0.09 -6.44
C LEU A 67 -12.34 -1.08 -7.48
N THR A 68 -11.86 -0.55 -8.61
CA THR A 68 -11.20 -1.35 -9.62
C THR A 68 -9.87 -1.88 -9.08
N LEU A 69 -9.79 -3.20 -8.90
CA LEU A 69 -8.56 -3.88 -8.53
C LEU A 69 -7.53 -3.72 -9.66
N ARG A 70 -6.38 -3.16 -9.30
CA ARG A 70 -5.20 -3.05 -10.16
C ARG A 70 -4.13 -4.01 -9.68
N HIS A 71 -3.34 -4.53 -10.61
CA HIS A 71 -2.14 -5.29 -10.29
C HIS A 71 -0.93 -4.63 -10.89
N MET A 72 0.15 -4.60 -10.11
CA MET A 72 1.46 -4.29 -10.65
C MET A 72 2.39 -5.48 -10.56
N ARG A 73 2.98 -5.84 -11.69
CA ARG A 73 3.99 -6.89 -11.76
C ARG A 73 5.29 -6.44 -11.11
N SER A 74 5.85 -7.30 -10.26
CA SER A 74 7.19 -7.16 -9.71
C SER A 74 8.22 -7.35 -10.81
N THR A 75 9.19 -6.43 -10.90
CA THR A 75 10.30 -6.52 -11.85
C THR A 75 11.40 -7.46 -11.38
N THR A 76 11.53 -7.67 -10.07
CA THR A 76 12.61 -8.48 -9.47
C THR A 76 12.10 -9.68 -8.68
N GLY A 77 10.83 -9.72 -8.29
CA GLY A 77 10.24 -10.78 -7.49
C GLY A 77 9.52 -11.84 -8.32
N GLU A 78 10.15 -12.37 -9.37
CA GLU A 78 9.64 -13.55 -10.13
C GLU A 78 8.20 -13.40 -10.65
N GLY A 79 7.81 -12.20 -11.09
CA GLY A 79 6.49 -11.97 -11.66
C GLY A 79 5.34 -11.91 -10.65
N ARG A 80 5.63 -11.81 -9.34
CA ARG A 80 4.63 -11.51 -8.29
C ARG A 80 3.77 -10.30 -8.68
N LEU A 81 2.47 -10.40 -8.42
CA LEU A 81 1.51 -9.32 -8.65
C LEU A 81 1.18 -8.63 -7.33
N TYR A 82 1.38 -7.32 -7.28
CA TYR A 82 1.04 -6.47 -6.14
C TYR A 82 -0.33 -5.84 -6.36
N PRO A 83 -1.31 -6.12 -5.49
CA PRO A 83 -2.64 -5.53 -5.61
C PRO A 83 -2.60 -4.06 -5.23
N GLY A 84 -3.47 -3.30 -5.86
CA GLY A 84 -3.57 -1.87 -5.67
C GLY A 84 -4.86 -1.30 -6.23
N PHE A 85 -5.03 0.00 -6.07
CA PHE A 85 -6.18 0.74 -6.59
C PHE A 85 -5.75 2.13 -7.05
N ASP A 86 -6.59 2.75 -7.88
CA ASP A 86 -6.40 4.13 -8.31
C ASP A 86 -6.78 5.09 -7.18
N THR A 87 -5.95 6.09 -6.91
CA THR A 87 -6.28 7.19 -6.01
C THR A 87 -6.85 8.40 -6.75
N ALA A 88 -6.80 8.41 -8.09
CA ALA A 88 -7.32 9.51 -8.90
C ALA A 88 -8.82 9.69 -8.70
N GLY A 89 -9.25 10.94 -8.46
CA GLY A 89 -10.66 11.30 -8.33
C GLY A 89 -11.36 10.84 -7.05
N MET A 90 -10.65 10.13 -6.15
CA MET A 90 -11.20 9.77 -4.83
C MET A 90 -11.28 11.00 -3.92
N SER A 91 -12.25 11.06 -3.01
CA SER A 91 -12.25 12.11 -1.99
C SER A 91 -11.15 11.85 -0.95
N GLN A 92 -10.69 12.90 -0.25
CA GLN A 92 -9.72 12.75 0.84
C GLN A 92 -10.23 11.77 1.91
N ALA A 93 -11.49 11.91 2.33
CA ALA A 93 -12.11 11.02 3.32
C ALA A 93 -12.11 9.55 2.86
N THR A 94 -12.37 9.30 1.57
CA THR A 94 -12.31 7.94 1.01
C THR A 94 -10.89 7.39 1.01
N LEU A 95 -9.89 8.20 0.65
CA LEU A 95 -8.49 7.79 0.66
C LEU A 95 -7.97 7.52 2.07
N GLU A 96 -8.27 8.39 3.03
CA GLU A 96 -7.92 8.20 4.45
C GLU A 96 -8.53 6.91 4.98
N HIS A 97 -9.83 6.69 4.74
CA HIS A 97 -10.52 5.47 5.14
C HIS A 97 -9.90 4.22 4.51
N MET A 98 -9.52 4.28 3.23
CA MET A 98 -8.84 3.18 2.55
C MET A 98 -7.47 2.90 3.17
N VAL A 99 -6.66 3.92 3.41
CA VAL A 99 -5.35 3.78 4.07
C VAL A 99 -5.51 3.19 5.47
N ASP A 100 -6.49 3.66 6.24
CA ASP A 100 -6.78 3.13 7.59
C ASP A 100 -7.19 1.66 7.57
N THR A 101 -7.99 1.27 6.58
CA THR A 101 -8.39 -0.13 6.45
C THR A 101 -7.17 -0.99 6.08
N LEU A 102 -6.26 -0.51 5.21
CA LEU A 102 -5.04 -1.24 4.87
C LEU A 102 -4.08 -1.35 6.07
N CYS A 103 -3.90 -0.27 6.84
CA CYS A 103 -3.11 -0.29 8.07
C CYS A 103 -3.68 -1.32 9.06
N SER A 104 -5.01 -1.31 9.25
CA SER A 104 -5.69 -2.28 10.12
C SER A 104 -5.47 -3.73 9.68
N VAL A 105 -5.47 -4.00 8.36
CA VAL A 105 -5.14 -5.33 7.84
C VAL A 105 -3.72 -5.71 8.23
N VAL A 106 -2.74 -4.83 8.01
CA VAL A 106 -1.33 -5.09 8.34
C VAL A 106 -1.12 -5.26 9.84
N ASP A 107 -1.75 -4.43 10.67
CA ASP A 107 -1.59 -4.45 12.12
C ASP A 107 -2.09 -5.75 12.74
N ARG A 108 -3.06 -6.44 12.13
CA ARG A 108 -3.50 -7.78 12.56
C ARG A 108 -2.45 -8.88 12.34
N HIS A 109 -1.45 -8.60 11.52
CA HIS A 109 -0.38 -9.53 11.18
C HIS A 109 0.95 -9.17 11.87
N LEU A 110 1.03 -8.03 12.56
CA LEU A 110 2.21 -7.61 13.34
C LEU A 110 2.30 -8.33 14.68
#